data_AF-A0A2M6WBJ9-F1
#
_entry.id   AF-A0A2M6WBJ9-F1
#
_cell.length_a   1.000
_cell.length_b   1.000
_cell.length_c   1.000
_cell.angle_alpha   90.00
_cell.angle_beta   90.00
_cell.angle_gamma   90.00
#
_symmetry.space_group_name_H-M   'P 1'
#
loop_
_entity.id
_entity.type
_entity.pdbx_description
1 polymer ?
#
loop_
_entity_poly.entity_id
_entity_poly.type
_entity_poly.pdbx_seq_one_letter_code
_entity_poly.pdbx_strand_id
1 'polypeptide(L)'
;MSEEKNQLPPEWQTTIDMLNGKFNNELYDLTLDSWEVICVLAVKTRFSHVPDQHKEAVADAFIEAVKLVFDQEIMVAVASLFKSWNMGDKVLAALNAAQNNDNCDALSAIAEEMGLELSEIGEG
;
A
#
# COMPACT_ATOMS: atom_id res chain seq x y z
N MET A 1 -28.19 -18.12 1.58
CA MET A 1 -28.15 -16.67 1.29
C MET A 1 -26.70 -16.30 1.07
N SER A 2 -26.43 -15.48 0.06
CA SER A 2 -25.29 -15.51 -0.86
C SER A 2 -23.90 -15.23 -0.25
N GLU A 3 -22.93 -16.10 -0.56
CA GLU A 3 -21.48 -15.92 -0.35
C GLU A 3 -20.87 -14.82 -1.25
N GLU A 4 -21.65 -14.20 -2.14
CA GLU A 4 -21.20 -13.16 -3.09
C GLU A 4 -20.82 -11.83 -2.43
N LYS A 5 -21.15 -11.58 -1.16
CA LYS A 5 -20.92 -10.27 -0.54
C LYS A 5 -19.46 -9.99 -0.14
N ASN A 6 -18.57 -10.99 -0.18
CA ASN A 6 -17.18 -10.86 0.25
C ASN A 6 -16.13 -11.02 -0.86
N GLN A 7 -16.52 -11.21 -2.12
CA GLN A 7 -15.55 -11.29 -3.22
C GLN A 7 -15.09 -9.88 -3.62
N LEU A 8 -13.77 -9.68 -3.73
CA LEU A 8 -13.22 -8.44 -4.27
C LEU A 8 -13.71 -8.26 -5.72
N PRO A 9 -14.18 -7.06 -6.10
CA PRO A 9 -14.43 -6.74 -7.50
C PRO A 9 -13.18 -7.01 -8.36
N PRO A 10 -13.34 -7.49 -9.61
CA PRO A 10 -12.22 -7.90 -10.46
C PRO A 10 -11.13 -6.83 -10.62
N GLU A 11 -11.50 -5.56 -10.65
CA GLU A 11 -10.58 -4.43 -10.75
C GLU A 11 -9.66 -4.29 -9.52
N TRP A 12 -10.19 -4.57 -8.33
CA TRP A 12 -9.42 -4.52 -7.08
C TRP A 12 -8.57 -5.77 -6.92
N GLN A 13 -9.08 -6.93 -7.34
CA GLN A 13 -8.25 -8.14 -7.42
C GLN A 13 -7.08 -7.95 -8.40
N THR A 14 -7.32 -7.33 -9.56
CA THR A 14 -6.27 -7.02 -10.54
C THR A 14 -5.25 -6.04 -9.98
N THR A 15 -5.69 -5.04 -9.22
CA THR A 15 -4.80 -4.07 -8.55
C THR A 15 -3.88 -4.79 -7.56
N ILE A 16 -4.43 -5.66 -6.72
CA ILE A 16 -3.63 -6.48 -5.78
C ILE A 16 -2.67 -7.40 -6.54
N ASP A 17 -3.14 -8.07 -7.59
CA ASP A 17 -2.32 -8.95 -8.41
C ASP A 17 -1.13 -8.19 -9.05
N MET A 18 -1.35 -6.95 -9.51
CA MET A 18 -0.29 -6.08 -10.04
C MET A 18 0.71 -5.68 -8.95
N LEU A 19 0.24 -5.27 -7.77
CA LEU A 19 1.10 -4.91 -6.64
C LEU A 19 1.95 -6.10 -6.15
N ASN A 20 1.40 -7.32 -6.23
CA ASN A 20 2.12 -8.56 -5.92
C ASN A 20 3.05 -9.04 -7.04
N GLY A 21 3.18 -8.29 -8.12
CA GLY A 21 4.11 -8.56 -9.21
C GLY A 21 3.70 -9.68 -10.16
N LYS A 22 2.43 -10.11 -10.16
CA LYS A 22 1.92 -11.19 -11.03
C LYS A 22 2.13 -10.90 -12.52
N PHE A 23 2.17 -9.62 -12.89
CA PHE A 23 2.34 -9.15 -14.27
C PHE A 23 3.73 -8.55 -14.54
N ASN A 24 4.71 -8.77 -13.66
CA ASN A 24 6.04 -8.13 -13.79
C ASN A 24 6.75 -8.54 -15.09
N ASN A 25 6.54 -9.77 -15.58
CA ASN A 25 7.15 -10.20 -16.84
C ASN A 25 6.58 -9.41 -18.02
N GLU A 26 5.26 -9.25 -18.06
CA GLU A 26 4.56 -8.50 -19.10
C GLU A 26 4.86 -6.99 -19.02
N LEU A 27 5.05 -6.45 -17.82
CA LEU A 27 5.39 -5.05 -17.59
C LEU A 27 6.87 -4.75 -17.90
N TYR A 28 7.76 -5.71 -17.65
CA TYR A 28 9.18 -5.60 -18.00
C TYR A 28 9.38 -5.48 -19.51
N ASP A 29 8.61 -6.23 -20.30
CA ASP A 29 8.60 -6.11 -21.77
C ASP A 29 8.14 -4.72 -22.25
N LEU A 30 7.39 -4.00 -21.41
CA LEU A 30 6.92 -2.64 -21.65
C LEU A 30 7.87 -1.56 -21.10
N THR A 31 9.04 -1.94 -20.56
CA THR A 31 10.01 -1.03 -19.95
C THR A 31 9.44 -0.19 -18.80
N LEU A 32 8.34 -0.64 -18.19
CA LEU A 32 7.77 0.00 -17.01
C LEU A 32 8.45 -0.55 -15.77
N ASP A 33 9.02 0.34 -14.97
CA ASP A 33 9.61 -0.06 -13.70
C ASP A 33 8.49 -0.36 -12.68
N SER A 34 8.72 -1.34 -11.80
CA SER A 34 7.77 -1.70 -10.75
C SER A 34 7.37 -0.52 -9.86
N TRP A 35 8.25 0.47 -9.70
CA TRP A 35 7.98 1.66 -8.90
C TRP A 35 6.91 2.57 -9.53
N GLU A 36 6.95 2.74 -10.86
CA GLU A 36 5.97 3.55 -11.61
C GLU A 36 4.57 2.95 -11.49
N VAL A 37 4.49 1.61 -11.53
CA VAL A 37 3.25 0.86 -11.38
C VAL A 37 2.61 1.13 -10.02
N ILE A 38 3.39 1.06 -8.94
CA ILE A 38 2.89 1.32 -7.58
C ILE A 38 2.37 2.76 -7.48
N CYS A 39 3.13 3.73 -7.97
CA CYS A 39 2.74 5.15 -7.95
C CYS A 39 1.43 5.40 -8.70
N VAL A 40 1.32 4.92 -9.94
CA VAL A 40 0.10 5.06 -10.76
C VAL A 40 -1.11 4.38 -10.11
N LEU A 41 -0.93 3.18 -9.56
CA LEU A 41 -2.01 2.46 -8.88
C LEU A 41 -2.45 3.19 -7.61
N ALA A 42 -1.53 3.76 -6.82
CA ALA A 42 -1.88 4.52 -5.61
C ALA A 42 -2.74 5.75 -5.95
N VAL A 43 -2.32 6.54 -6.94
CA VAL A 43 -3.06 7.72 -7.42
C VAL A 43 -4.43 7.32 -7.97
N LYS A 44 -4.50 6.31 -8.85
CA LYS A 44 -5.77 5.84 -9.42
C LYS A 44 -6.72 5.33 -8.34
N THR A 45 -6.20 4.56 -7.39
CA THR A 45 -6.99 3.97 -6.30
C THR A 45 -7.59 5.05 -5.41
N ARG A 46 -6.83 6.11 -5.12
CA ARG A 46 -7.30 7.25 -4.31
C ARG A 46 -8.54 7.93 -4.89
N PHE A 47 -8.61 8.06 -6.21
CA PHE A 47 -9.74 8.71 -6.90
C PHE A 47 -10.87 7.75 -7.29
N SER A 48 -10.72 6.47 -6.99
CA SER A 48 -11.71 5.44 -7.35
C SER A 48 -12.63 5.12 -6.17
N HIS A 49 -13.82 4.59 -6.48
CA HIS A 49 -14.70 4.08 -5.44
C HIS A 49 -14.28 2.66 -5.03
N VAL A 50 -13.53 2.54 -3.94
CA VAL A 50 -13.26 1.27 -3.26
C VAL A 50 -14.27 1.10 -2.13
N PRO A 51 -15.12 0.05 -2.13
CA PRO A 51 -16.00 -0.25 -1.01
C PRO A 51 -15.19 -0.46 0.28
N ASP A 52 -15.70 0.03 1.41
CA ASP A 52 -14.96 0.03 2.68
C ASP A 52 -14.46 -1.37 3.08
N GLN A 53 -15.29 -2.41 2.86
CA GLN A 53 -14.96 -3.82 3.12
C GLN A 53 -13.75 -4.35 2.33
N HIS A 54 -13.29 -3.66 1.29
CA HIS A 54 -12.14 -4.06 0.47
C HIS A 54 -10.92 -3.16 0.66
N LYS A 55 -11.08 -1.99 1.30
CA LYS A 55 -9.97 -1.03 1.49
C LYS A 55 -8.81 -1.64 2.27
N GLU A 56 -9.11 -2.48 3.25
CA GLU A 56 -8.06 -3.15 4.03
C GLU A 56 -7.20 -4.04 3.16
N ALA A 57 -7.80 -4.93 2.37
CA ALA A 57 -7.06 -5.85 1.51
C ALA A 57 -6.20 -5.11 0.46
N VAL A 58 -6.73 -4.02 -0.10
CA VAL A 58 -5.98 -3.18 -1.03
C VAL A 58 -4.82 -2.46 -0.31
N ALA A 59 -5.05 -1.95 0.89
CA ALA A 59 -4.01 -1.31 1.69
C ALA A 59 -2.89 -2.28 2.10
N ASP A 60 -3.20 -3.53 2.42
CA ASP A 60 -2.19 -4.58 2.69
C ASP A 60 -1.28 -4.78 1.47
N ALA A 61 -1.86 -4.87 0.28
CA ALA A 61 -1.08 -5.04 -0.95
C ALA A 61 -0.14 -3.85 -1.21
N PHE A 62 -0.58 -2.61 -0.93
CA PHE A 62 0.30 -1.45 -1.01
C PHE A 62 1.42 -1.50 0.02
N ILE A 63 1.12 -1.86 1.27
CA ILE A 63 2.12 -2.00 2.33
C ILE A 63 3.19 -3.02 1.95
N GLU A 64 2.82 -4.16 1.37
CA GLU A 64 3.79 -5.15 0.92
C GLU A 64 4.60 -4.65 -0.28
N ALA A 65 3.97 -3.97 -1.24
CA ALA A 65 4.66 -3.46 -2.42
C ALA A 65 5.71 -2.39 -2.08
N VAL A 66 5.40 -1.44 -1.19
CA VAL A 66 6.33 -0.36 -0.81
C VAL A 66 7.53 -0.84 -0.01
N LYS A 67 7.44 -2.00 0.65
CA LYS A 67 8.60 -2.59 1.35
C LYS A 67 9.68 -3.06 0.37
N LEU A 68 9.30 -3.36 -0.87
CA LEU A 68 10.23 -3.87 -1.89
C LEU A 68 10.91 -2.76 -2.69
N VAL A 69 10.44 -1.51 -2.57
CA VAL A 69 10.88 -0.38 -3.40
C VAL A 69 10.97 0.88 -2.55
N PHE A 70 12.19 1.41 -2.37
CA PHE A 70 12.40 2.69 -1.70
C PHE A 70 12.45 3.82 -2.73
N ASP A 71 11.34 4.54 -2.90
CA ASP A 71 11.22 5.70 -3.77
C ASP A 71 10.29 6.76 -3.14
N GLN A 72 10.73 8.02 -3.15
CA GLN A 72 10.02 9.11 -2.49
C GLN A 72 8.65 9.40 -3.13
N GLU A 73 8.52 9.31 -4.46
CA GLU A 73 7.26 9.58 -5.15
C GLU A 73 6.22 8.51 -4.81
N ILE A 74 6.65 7.26 -4.66
CA ILE A 74 5.79 6.18 -4.15
C ILE A 74 5.29 6.50 -2.75
N MET A 75 6.18 6.86 -1.82
CA MET A 75 5.79 7.11 -0.43
C MET A 75 4.76 8.22 -0.34
N VAL A 76 4.95 9.31 -1.11
CA VAL A 76 3.98 10.41 -1.19
C VAL A 76 2.63 9.95 -1.76
N ALA A 77 2.63 9.18 -2.85
CA ALA A 77 1.39 8.70 -3.46
C ALA A 77 0.61 7.75 -2.54
N VAL A 78 1.31 6.80 -1.90
CA VAL A 78 0.73 5.81 -0.99
C VAL A 78 0.28 6.45 0.34
N ALA A 79 1.06 7.36 0.92
CA ALA A 79 0.65 8.14 2.08
C ALA A 79 -0.62 8.95 1.80
N SER A 80 -0.71 9.57 0.62
CA SER A 80 -1.90 10.33 0.21
C SER A 80 -3.14 9.43 0.09
N LEU A 81 -2.98 8.23 -0.45
CA LEU A 81 -4.04 7.21 -0.48
C LEU A 81 -4.47 6.83 0.94
N PHE A 82 -3.54 6.44 1.81
CA PHE A 82 -3.85 6.01 3.17
C PHE A 82 -4.47 7.10 4.02
N LYS A 83 -4.03 8.35 3.87
CA LYS A 83 -4.64 9.52 4.50
C LYS A 83 -6.09 9.70 4.07
N SER A 84 -6.41 9.49 2.78
CA SER A 84 -7.78 9.59 2.28
C SER A 84 -8.72 8.50 2.83
N TRP A 85 -8.16 7.38 3.31
CA TRP A 85 -8.90 6.25 3.85
C TRP A 85 -8.81 6.12 5.38
N ASN A 86 -8.17 7.06 6.06
CA ASN A 86 -7.91 7.01 7.50
C ASN A 86 -7.16 5.72 7.94
N MET A 87 -6.19 5.27 7.15
CA MET A 87 -5.44 4.02 7.40
C MET A 87 -4.20 4.22 8.30
N GLY A 88 -4.19 5.25 9.16
CA GLY A 88 -3.03 5.58 10.01
C GLY A 88 -2.63 4.44 10.95
N ASP A 89 -3.61 3.85 11.65
CA ASP A 89 -3.37 2.73 12.57
C ASP A 89 -2.74 1.52 11.87
N LYS A 90 -3.09 1.32 10.59
CA LYS A 90 -2.57 0.21 9.79
C LYS A 90 -1.11 0.41 9.43
N VAL A 91 -0.73 1.64 9.07
CA VAL A 91 0.67 2.00 8.81
C VAL A 91 1.51 1.82 10.09
N LEU A 92 1.01 2.29 11.24
CA LEU A 92 1.69 2.12 12.53
C LEU A 92 1.83 0.63 12.90
N ALA A 93 0.77 -0.17 12.74
CA ALA A 93 0.83 -1.61 13.00
C ALA A 93 1.86 -2.32 12.10
N ALA A 94 1.93 -1.95 10.81
CA ALA A 94 2.90 -2.48 9.88
C ALA A 94 4.34 -2.06 10.23
N LEU A 95 4.53 -0.81 10.66
CA LEU A 95 5.83 -0.30 11.11
C LEU A 95 6.34 -1.05 12.36
N ASN A 96 5.45 -1.28 13.33
CA ASN A 96 5.77 -2.03 14.55
C ASN A 96 6.17 -3.48 14.23
N ALA A 97 5.50 -4.09 13.26
CA ALA A 97 5.87 -5.41 12.77
C ALA A 97 7.22 -5.40 12.01
N ALA A 98 7.57 -4.29 11.36
CA ALA A 98 8.76 -4.14 10.54
C ALA A 98 10.02 -3.72 11.30
N GLN A 99 9.94 -3.26 12.56
CA GLN A 99 11.09 -2.79 13.38
C GLN A 99 12.25 -3.80 13.53
N ASN A 100 12.07 -5.06 13.10
CA ASN A 100 13.11 -6.08 13.06
C ASN A 100 13.76 -6.29 11.68
N ASN A 101 13.52 -5.41 10.68
CA ASN A 101 13.97 -5.63 9.29
C ASN A 101 14.20 -4.33 8.49
N ASP A 102 14.92 -4.42 7.36
CA ASP A 102 15.26 -3.30 6.43
C ASP A 102 14.03 -2.61 5.80
N ASN A 103 12.84 -3.17 6.00
CA ASN A 103 11.55 -2.67 5.53
C ASN A 103 11.03 -1.45 6.33
N CYS A 104 11.75 -1.03 7.37
CA CYS A 104 11.36 0.04 8.28
C CYS A 104 11.35 1.42 7.62
N ASP A 105 12.24 1.67 6.65
CA ASP A 105 12.47 3.01 6.09
C ASP A 105 11.29 3.50 5.22
N ALA A 106 10.75 2.65 4.36
CA ALA A 106 9.60 2.99 3.51
C ALA A 106 8.34 3.29 4.33
N LEU A 107 8.06 2.45 5.34
CA LEU A 107 6.90 2.64 6.22
C LEU A 107 7.06 3.87 7.13
N SER A 108 8.29 4.16 7.57
CA SER A 108 8.60 5.38 8.33
C SER A 108 8.33 6.64 7.49
N ALA A 109 8.77 6.64 6.23
CA ALA A 109 8.52 7.76 5.30
C ALA A 109 7.02 7.96 5.03
N ILE A 110 6.25 6.88 4.87
CA ILE A 110 4.78 6.96 4.73
C ILE A 110 4.16 7.53 6.01
N ALA A 111 4.56 7.06 7.18
CA ALA A 111 4.04 7.53 8.46
C ALA A 111 4.32 9.03 8.68
N GLU A 112 5.53 9.48 8.35
CA GLU A 112 5.96 10.89 8.41
C GLU A 112 5.11 11.76 7.46
N GLU A 113 4.95 11.36 6.20
CA GLU A 113 4.14 12.11 5.22
C GLU A 113 2.65 12.18 5.62
N MET A 114 2.15 11.14 6.30
CA MET A 114 0.81 11.16 6.86
C MET A 114 0.67 12.11 8.07
N GLY A 115 1.78 12.48 8.71
CA GLY A 115 1.83 13.26 9.95
C GLY A 115 1.51 12.42 11.19
N LEU A 116 1.82 11.12 11.16
CA LEU A 116 1.60 10.23 12.29
C LEU A 116 2.73 10.43 13.31
N GLU A 117 2.36 10.70 14.56
CA GLU A 117 3.33 10.69 15.64
C GLU A 117 3.75 9.24 15.89
N LEU A 118 5.02 8.94 15.62
CA LEU A 118 5.67 7.74 16.12
C LEU A 118 5.81 7.91 17.62
N SER A 119 4.74 7.68 18.38
CA SER A 119 4.81 7.64 19.83
C SER A 119 5.91 6.65 20.18
N GLU A 120 6.95 7.09 20.87
CA GLU A 120 8.09 6.28 21.31
C GLU A 120 7.55 4.95 21.83
N ILE A 121 7.70 3.91 21.02
CA ILE A 121 7.26 2.57 21.38
C ILE A 121 8.24 2.12 22.44
N GLY A 122 7.72 2.02 23.65
CA GLY A 122 8.50 2.19 24.87
C GLY A 122 9.77 1.34 24.91
N GLU A 123 10.84 1.99 25.35
CA GLU A 123 11.83 1.34 26.18
C GLU A 123 11.09 0.70 27.36
N GLY A 124 11.01 -0.63 27.37
CA GLY A 124 10.41 -1.43 28.44
C GLY A 124 11.07 -2.79 28.53
#